data_AF-A0A6J6CP62-F1
#
_entry.id   AF-A0A6J6CP62-F1
#
_cell.length_a   1.000
_cell.length_b   1.000
_cell.length_c   1.000
_cell.angle_alpha   90.00
_cell.angle_beta   90.00
_cell.angle_gamma   90.00
#
_symmetry.space_group_name_H-M   'P 1'
#
loop_
_entity.id
_entity.type
_entity.pdbx_description
1 polymer ?
#
loop_
_entity_poly.entity_id
_entity_poly.type
_entity_poly.pdbx_seq_one_letter_code
_entity_poly.pdbx_strand_id
1 'polypeptide(L)'
;MILKKRKLVTIVIEASLAHRLEEDVIDCGAKGFTSSIAHGAGPRNQRVSDIEGGNVRIETVVSEEVLEKILEKLKTDYFPLYALSCWVSDVEVVRDERY
;
A
#
# COMPACT_ATOMS: atom_id res chain seq x y z
N MET A 1 18.15 22.82 0.45
CA MET A 1 17.36 21.65 0.87
C MET A 1 17.75 20.50 -0.05
N ILE A 2 18.29 19.40 0.48
CA ILE A 2 18.74 18.27 -0.35
C ILE A 2 17.58 17.29 -0.45
N LEU A 3 17.18 16.96 -1.68
CA LEU A 3 16.18 15.96 -1.96
C LEU A 3 16.83 14.57 -2.10
N LYS A 4 16.12 13.53 -1.65
CA LYS A 4 16.56 12.13 -1.75
C LYS A 4 15.52 11.29 -2.46
N LYS A 5 15.97 10.47 -3.42
CA LYS A 5 15.10 9.56 -4.17
C LYS A 5 14.62 8.41 -3.30
N ARG A 6 13.33 8.13 -3.35
CA ARG A 6 12.63 7.04 -2.65
C ARG A 6 11.53 6.46 -3.53
N LYS A 7 10.90 5.40 -3.05
CA LYS A 7 9.76 4.75 -3.71
C LYS A 7 8.49 5.04 -2.93
N LEU A 8 7.46 5.52 -3.62
CA LEU A 8 6.10 5.58 -3.09
C LEU A 8 5.39 4.30 -3.52
N VAL A 9 5.01 3.48 -2.54
CA VAL A 9 4.13 2.32 -2.74
C VAL A 9 2.71 2.76 -2.45
N THR A 10 1.81 2.51 -3.39
CA THR A 10 0.38 2.77 -3.20
C THR A 10 -0.39 1.47 -3.38
N ILE A 11 -1.17 1.12 -2.38
CA ILE A 11 -1.93 -0.12 -2.32
C ILE A 11 -3.40 0.23 -2.08
N VAL A 12 -4.31 -0.37 -2.85
CA VAL A 12 -5.76 -0.23 -2.67
C VAL A 12 -6.35 -1.60 -2.38
N ILE A 13 -7.03 -1.72 -1.24
CA ILE A 13 -7.65 -2.95 -0.74
C ILE A 13 -8.99 -2.65 -0.05
N GLU A 14 -9.83 -3.67 0.10
CA GLU A 14 -11.05 -3.61 0.91
C GLU A 14 -10.76 -3.17 2.35
N ALA A 15 -11.63 -2.33 2.90
CA ALA A 15 -11.44 -1.72 4.22
C ALA A 15 -11.30 -2.74 5.36
N SER A 16 -11.95 -3.91 5.24
CA SER A 16 -11.86 -5.01 6.21
C SER A 16 -10.46 -5.61 6.36
N LEU A 17 -9.60 -5.46 5.35
CA LEU A 17 -8.22 -5.97 5.33
C LEU A 17 -7.17 -4.88 5.51
N ALA A 18 -7.58 -3.60 5.53
CA ALA A 18 -6.67 -2.47 5.57
C ALA A 18 -5.75 -2.51 6.79
N HIS A 19 -6.31 -2.72 7.99
CA HIS A 19 -5.52 -2.72 9.22
C HIS A 19 -4.44 -3.82 9.23
N ARG A 20 -4.77 -5.04 8.76
CA ARG A 20 -3.79 -6.13 8.63
C ARG A 20 -2.67 -5.78 7.65
N LEU A 21 -3.03 -5.19 6.52
CA LEU A 21 -2.03 -4.79 5.51
C LEU A 21 -1.14 -3.66 6.03
N GLU A 22 -1.69 -2.71 6.78
CA GLU A 22 -0.94 -1.65 7.44
C GLU A 22 0.12 -2.21 8.40
N GLU A 23 -0.24 -3.20 9.23
CA GLU A 23 0.70 -3.90 10.12
C GLU A 23 1.79 -4.64 9.31
N ASP A 24 1.39 -5.41 8.30
CA ASP A 24 2.33 -6.15 7.44
C ASP A 24 3.32 -5.22 6.72
N VAL A 25 2.89 -4.01 6.31
CA VAL A 25 3.76 -3.00 5.68
C VAL A 25 4.79 -2.46 6.68
N ILE A 26 4.40 -2.24 7.94
CA ILE A 26 5.34 -1.86 9.01
C ILE A 26 6.33 -3.00 9.30
N ASP A 27 5.85 -4.23 9.38
CA ASP A 27 6.69 -5.43 9.60
C ASP A 27 7.71 -5.66 8.46
N CYS A 28 7.37 -5.25 7.23
CA CYS A 28 8.32 -5.25 6.11
C CYS A 28 9.41 -4.18 6.22
N GLY A 29 9.32 -3.26 7.19
CA GLY A 29 10.31 -2.24 7.49
C GLY A 29 9.90 -0.82 7.10
N ALA A 30 8.65 -0.59 6.67
CA ALA A 30 8.16 0.77 6.47
C ALA A 30 8.11 1.51 7.82
N LYS A 31 8.54 2.77 7.84
CA LYS A 31 8.53 3.60 9.05
C LYS A 31 7.17 4.26 9.33
N GLY A 32 6.23 4.14 8.40
CA GLY A 32 4.90 4.72 8.48
C GLY A 32 4.16 4.61 7.16
N PHE A 33 2.87 4.96 7.18
CA PHE A 33 1.99 4.99 6.03
C PHE A 33 0.95 6.10 6.20
N THR A 34 0.17 6.37 5.16
CA THR A 34 -1.02 7.21 5.20
C THR A 34 -2.15 6.48 4.50
N SER A 35 -3.32 6.47 5.13
CA SER A 35 -4.51 5.77 4.63
C SER A 35 -5.61 6.77 4.29
N SER A 36 -6.29 6.56 3.15
CA SER A 36 -7.39 7.38 2.68
C SER A 36 -8.54 6.53 2.16
N ILE A 37 -9.78 7.02 2.27
CA ILE A 37 -10.95 6.32 1.74
C ILE A 37 -10.90 6.34 0.21
N ALA A 38 -11.18 5.19 -0.41
CA ALA A 38 -11.15 5.00 -1.86
C ALA A 38 -12.40 4.27 -2.39
N HIS A 39 -12.93 4.78 -3.49
CA HIS A 39 -14.01 4.17 -4.25
C HIS A 39 -13.59 3.99 -5.72
N GLY A 40 -14.26 3.09 -6.44
CA GLY A 40 -13.92 2.74 -7.82
C GLY A 40 -14.48 1.38 -8.21
N ALA A 41 -14.13 0.89 -9.40
CA ALA A 41 -14.49 -0.44 -9.85
C ALA A 41 -13.25 -1.11 -10.46
N GLY A 42 -13.09 -2.40 -10.20
CA GLY A 42 -11.99 -3.22 -10.71
C GLY A 42 -12.49 -4.25 -11.73
N PRO A 43 -11.60 -4.78 -12.60
CA PRO A 43 -11.98 -5.67 -13.69
C PRO A 43 -12.61 -7.00 -13.26
N ARG A 44 -12.41 -7.44 -12.01
CA ARG A 44 -13.04 -8.67 -11.49
C ARG A 44 -14.51 -8.50 -11.13
N ASN A 45 -15.04 -7.28 -11.09
CA ASN A 45 -16.44 -6.93 -10.74
C ASN A 45 -17.02 -7.68 -9.52
N GLN A 46 -16.14 -8.20 -8.66
CA GLN A 46 -16.46 -8.85 -7.40
C GLN A 46 -16.49 -7.73 -6.38
N ARG A 47 -17.67 -7.15 -6.17
CA ARG A 47 -17.90 -6.33 -4.98
C ARG A 47 -19.16 -6.80 -4.32
N VAL A 48 -18.98 -7.26 -3.09
CA VAL A 48 -20.05 -7.26 -2.09
C VAL A 48 -20.38 -5.79 -1.85
N SER A 49 -21.69 -5.49 -1.80
CA SER A 49 -22.29 -4.16 -1.76
C SER A 49 -21.51 -3.11 -0.94
N ASP A 50 -21.65 -1.82 -1.30
CA ASP A 50 -21.13 -0.63 -0.61
C ASP A 50 -21.42 -0.54 0.92
N ILE A 51 -22.11 -1.53 1.48
CA ILE A 51 -22.49 -1.70 2.88
C ILE A 51 -21.30 -2.17 3.74
N GLU A 52 -20.25 -2.79 3.19
CA GLU A 52 -19.08 -3.31 3.95
C GLU A 52 -17.86 -2.38 4.01
N GLY A 53 -18.06 -1.05 3.93
CA GLY A 53 -17.01 -0.07 4.27
C GLY A 53 -16.08 0.40 3.14
N GLY A 54 -16.25 -0.12 1.92
CA GLY A 54 -15.53 0.37 0.73
C GLY A 54 -14.07 -0.08 0.65
N ASN A 55 -13.22 0.73 -0.01
CA ASN A 55 -11.78 0.46 -0.08
C ASN A 55 -11.00 1.53 0.67
N VAL A 56 -9.78 1.16 1.03
CA VAL A 56 -8.78 2.07 1.58
C VAL A 56 -7.59 2.08 0.61
N ARG A 57 -7.08 3.28 0.33
CA ARG A 57 -5.79 3.49 -0.31
C ARG A 57 -4.75 3.74 0.77
N ILE A 58 -3.76 2.88 0.85
CA ILE A 58 -2.61 2.95 1.75
C ILE A 58 -1.39 3.38 0.93
N GLU A 59 -0.70 4.41 1.42
CA GLU A 59 0.47 5.00 0.78
C GLU A 59 1.65 5.00 1.74
N THR A 60 2.79 4.47 1.33
CA THR A 60 4.02 4.49 2.12
C THR A 60 5.23 4.84 1.25
N VAL A 61 6.13 5.67 1.79
CA VAL A 61 7.38 6.03 1.12
C VAL A 61 8.52 5.26 1.79
N VAL A 62 9.30 4.54 0.98
CA VAL A 62 10.26 3.55 1.47
C VAL A 62 11.55 3.53 0.63
N SER A 63 12.57 2.84 1.15
CA SER A 63 13.75 2.44 0.36
C SER A 63 13.40 1.34 -0.67
N GLU A 64 14.30 1.11 -1.64
CA GLU A 64 14.17 0.00 -2.59
C GLU A 64 14.06 -1.36 -1.87
N GLU A 65 14.89 -1.58 -0.85
CA GLU A 65 14.92 -2.84 -0.10
C GLU A 65 13.59 -3.13 0.59
N VAL A 66 12.96 -2.11 1.19
CA VAL A 66 11.67 -2.27 1.87
C VAL A 66 10.55 -2.43 0.84
N LEU A 67 10.62 -1.75 -0.32
CA LEU A 67 9.70 -1.98 -1.43
C LEU A 67 9.69 -3.46 -1.85
N GLU A 68 10.86 -4.06 -2.04
CA GLU A 68 10.96 -5.47 -2.45
C GLU A 68 10.30 -6.42 -1.44
N LYS A 69 10.49 -6.17 -0.14
CA LYS A 69 9.84 -6.94 0.94
C LYS A 69 8.32 -6.81 0.90
N ILE A 70 7.81 -5.59 0.73
CA ILE A 70 6.36 -5.34 0.61
C ILE A 70 5.80 -6.08 -0.62
N LEU A 71 6.46 -5.99 -1.77
CA LEU A 71 5.98 -6.65 -2.99
C LEU A 71 5.94 -8.18 -2.85
N GLU A 72 6.95 -8.79 -2.21
CA GLU A 72 6.95 -10.24 -1.99
C GLU A 72 5.86 -10.67 -1.00
N LYS A 73 5.63 -9.88 0.05
CA LYS A 73 4.54 -10.06 1.01
C LYS A 73 3.18 -10.02 0.32
N LEU A 74 2.94 -9.00 -0.51
CA LEU A 74 1.71 -8.85 -1.29
C LEU A 74 1.51 -10.01 -2.27
N LYS A 75 2.58 -10.44 -2.94
CA LYS A 75 2.56 -11.53 -3.91
C LYS A 75 2.21 -12.87 -3.28
N THR A 76 2.70 -13.13 -2.07
CA THR A 76 2.48 -14.42 -1.39
C THR A 76 1.14 -14.44 -0.67
N ASP A 77 0.82 -13.37 0.07
CA ASP A 77 -0.26 -13.40 1.05
C ASP A 77 -1.54 -12.70 0.59
N TYR A 78 -1.47 -11.86 -0.46
CA TYR A 78 -2.59 -10.99 -0.85
C TYR A 78 -3.09 -11.20 -2.27
N PHE A 79 -2.23 -11.11 -3.31
CA PHE A 79 -2.64 -11.21 -4.72
C PHE A 79 -3.44 -12.49 -5.06
N PRO A 80 -3.16 -13.67 -4.48
CA PRO A 80 -3.93 -14.88 -4.76
C PRO A 80 -5.32 -14.88 -4.13
N LEU A 81 -5.53 -14.12 -3.05
CA LEU A 81 -6.68 -14.25 -2.16
C LEU A 81 -7.65 -13.07 -2.24
N TYR A 82 -7.17 -11.88 -2.58
CA TYR A 82 -7.95 -10.64 -2.44
C TYR A 82 -7.93 -9.78 -3.70
N ALA A 83 -8.98 -8.97 -3.86
CA ALA A 83 -9.02 -7.90 -4.85
C ALA A 83 -8.17 -6.71 -4.36
N LEU A 84 -6.91 -6.68 -4.79
CA LEU A 84 -5.95 -5.65 -4.42
C LEU A 84 -5.27 -5.08 -5.66
N SER A 85 -5.05 -3.77 -5.67
CA SER A 85 -4.23 -3.09 -6.67
C SER A 85 -3.02 -2.46 -6.00
N CYS A 86 -1.84 -2.62 -6.59
CA CYS A 86 -0.60 -2.02 -6.09
C CYS A 86 0.16 -1.39 -7.25
N TRP A 87 0.68 -0.18 -7.06
CA TRP A 87 1.61 0.47 -7.99
C TRP A 87 2.70 1.20 -7.24
N VAL A 88 3.77 1.53 -7.96
CA VAL A 88 4.96 2.19 -7.41
C VAL A 88 5.27 3.44 -8.22
N SER A 89 5.70 4.50 -7.55
CA SER A 89 6.17 5.74 -8.18
C SER A 89 7.52 6.17 -7.62
N ASP A 90 8.35 6.77 -8.47
CA ASP A 90 9.57 7.43 -8.03
C ASP A 90 9.23 8.79 -7.40
N VAL A 91 9.75 9.04 -6.19
CA VAL A 91 9.53 10.30 -5.46
C VAL A 91 10.84 10.83 -4.89
N GLU A 92 10.84 12.13 -4.57
CA GLU A 92 11.93 12.78 -3.86
C GLU A 92 11.45 13.33 -2.51
N VAL A 93 12.18 13.04 -1.44
CA VAL A 93 11.83 13.45 -0.07
C VAL A 93 12.84 14.41 0.53
N VAL A 94 12.35 15.28 1.42
CA VAL A 94 13.16 16.28 2.14
C VAL A 94 13.85 15.69 3.39
N ARG A 95 13.17 14.76 4.08
CA ARG A 95 13.58 14.19 5.37
C ARG A 95 13.79 12.69 5.25
N ASP A 96 14.84 12.32 4.55
CA ASP A 96 15.18 10.93 4.21
C ASP A 96 15.21 10.00 5.43
N GLU A 97 15.60 10.50 6.60
CA GLU A 97 15.68 9.72 7.83
C GLU A 97 14.31 9.18 8.30
N ARG A 98 13.21 9.78 7.84
CA ARG A 98 11.84 9.32 8.13
C ARG A 98 11.40 8.13 7.30
N TYR A 99 12.16 7.73 6.28
CA TYR A 99 11.77 6.73 5.29
C TYR A 99 12.85 5.65 5.10
#